data_AF-A0A968ZA89-F1
#
_entry.id   AF-A0A968ZA89-F1
#
_cell.length_a   1.000
_cell.length_b   1.000
_cell.length_c   1.000
_cell.angle_alpha   90.00
_cell.angle_beta   90.00
_cell.angle_gamma   90.00
#
_symmetry.space_group_name_H-M   'P 1'
#
loop_
_entity.id
_entity.type
_entity.pdbx_description
1 polymer ?
#
loop_
_entity_poly.entity_id
_entity_poly.type
_entity_poly.pdbx_seq_one_letter_code
_entity_poly.pdbx_strand_id
1 'polypeptide(L)'
;MKIARIVCRLAAMVVALTLSFGASLASAQNCAQAKSGRKYKVKIDSAPPGATVYLGQKECGPIGVTPWAGTIVSGEVSVLVELDGYQPATKPFRVKRTRSVQALFVPLVKKVDPPRLDVRADADKNLFGAQLYIDGELKGQVPMLVDVDPGRHQVEIRKEGFETLTQWITAKESDKITLRRRCAKSPRPSTGPWWCRRTCRMPRSTSTATVTRTRPRR
;
A
#
# COMPACT_ATOMS: atom_id res chain seq x y z
N MET A 1 -47.12 -47.99 -44.82
CA MET A 1 -46.32 -46.90 -45.41
C MET A 1 -46.98 -45.55 -45.14
N LYS A 2 -46.48 -44.76 -44.17
CA LYS A 2 -46.61 -43.28 -44.05
C LYS A 2 -46.00 -42.78 -42.73
N ILE A 3 -44.85 -43.36 -42.34
CA ILE A 3 -43.99 -42.86 -41.24
C ILE A 3 -42.95 -41.84 -41.77
N ALA A 4 -42.95 -41.58 -43.08
CA ALA A 4 -41.91 -40.83 -43.79
C ALA A 4 -42.20 -39.33 -44.01
N ARG A 5 -42.98 -38.66 -43.15
CA ARG A 5 -43.24 -37.20 -43.29
C ARG A 5 -42.90 -36.35 -42.08
N ILE A 6 -42.39 -36.94 -40.99
CA ILE A 6 -42.10 -36.23 -39.74
C ILE A 6 -40.59 -35.93 -39.56
N VAL A 7 -39.72 -36.53 -40.37
CA VAL A 7 -38.25 -36.36 -40.23
C VAL A 7 -37.71 -35.16 -41.03
N CYS A 8 -38.53 -34.47 -41.84
CA CYS A 8 -38.09 -33.36 -42.71
C CYS A 8 -38.49 -31.96 -42.20
N ARG A 9 -38.57 -31.76 -40.88
CA ARG A 9 -38.69 -30.41 -40.27
C ARG A 9 -37.75 -30.16 -39.09
N LEU A 10 -36.89 -31.11 -38.74
CA LEU A 10 -36.00 -31.02 -37.57
C LEU A 10 -34.51 -30.85 -37.91
N ALA A 11 -34.16 -30.67 -39.17
CA ALA A 11 -32.76 -30.57 -39.62
C ALA A 11 -32.34 -29.19 -40.16
N ALA A 12 -33.14 -28.13 -39.98
CA ALA A 12 -32.91 -26.84 -40.65
C ALA A 12 -32.82 -25.59 -39.74
N MET A 13 -32.69 -25.71 -38.41
CA MET A 13 -32.45 -24.53 -37.54
C MET A 13 -31.63 -24.84 -36.27
N VAL A 14 -30.50 -25.54 -36.41
CA VAL A 14 -29.49 -25.63 -35.32
C VAL A 14 -28.11 -25.13 -35.77
N VAL A 15 -27.96 -24.64 -37.00
CA VAL A 15 -26.70 -24.03 -37.50
C VAL A 15 -26.81 -22.50 -37.58
N ALA A 16 -27.41 -21.89 -36.55
CA ALA A 16 -27.31 -20.45 -36.28
C ALA A 16 -26.52 -20.19 -34.99
N LEU A 17 -25.63 -21.13 -34.65
CA LEU A 17 -24.72 -21.07 -33.52
C LEU A 17 -23.29 -21.09 -34.06
N THR A 18 -22.80 -19.94 -34.52
CA THR A 18 -21.38 -19.52 -34.52
C THR A 18 -21.24 -18.26 -35.38
N LEU A 19 -20.44 -17.31 -34.88
CA LEU A 19 -20.06 -16.02 -35.48
C LEU A 19 -21.01 -14.84 -35.25
N SER A 20 -21.52 -14.69 -34.03
CA SER A 20 -21.52 -13.36 -33.40
C SER A 20 -20.33 -13.28 -32.45
N PHE A 21 -19.12 -13.34 -33.04
CA PHE A 21 -17.93 -12.82 -32.40
C PHE A 21 -18.24 -11.35 -32.10
N GLY A 22 -18.45 -11.06 -30.82
CA GLY A 22 -18.76 -9.71 -30.37
C GLY A 22 -17.76 -8.75 -30.99
N ALA A 23 -18.25 -7.87 -31.85
CA ALA A 23 -17.53 -6.66 -32.19
C ALA A 23 -17.40 -5.87 -30.89
N SER A 24 -16.35 -6.17 -30.13
CA SER A 24 -15.84 -5.29 -29.10
C SER A 24 -15.34 -4.07 -29.85
N LEU A 25 -16.27 -3.14 -30.11
CA LEU A 25 -15.96 -1.77 -30.49
C LEU A 25 -15.15 -1.21 -29.33
N ALA A 26 -13.84 -1.41 -29.43
CA ALA A 26 -12.85 -0.74 -28.62
C ALA A 26 -13.23 0.74 -28.53
N SER A 27 -13.10 1.27 -27.31
CA SER A 27 -13.50 2.59 -26.77
C SER A 27 -13.06 3.85 -27.56
N ALA A 28 -13.12 3.88 -28.90
CA ALA A 28 -12.72 5.04 -29.70
C ALA A 28 -13.73 6.21 -29.67
N GLN A 29 -14.87 6.06 -28.97
CA GLN A 29 -16.01 6.96 -29.11
C GLN A 29 -15.90 8.29 -28.32
N ASN A 30 -14.91 8.48 -27.44
CA ASN A 30 -14.90 9.65 -26.55
C ASN A 30 -13.64 10.53 -26.61
N CYS A 31 -12.97 10.55 -27.76
CA CYS A 31 -11.98 11.60 -28.00
C CYS A 31 -12.66 12.95 -28.16
N ALA A 32 -12.50 13.82 -27.15
CA ALA A 32 -13.09 15.16 -27.11
C ALA A 32 -12.72 16.04 -28.33
N GLN A 33 -11.69 15.64 -29.09
CA GLN A 33 -11.24 16.22 -30.35
C GLN A 33 -12.17 15.95 -31.55
N ALA A 34 -13.02 14.93 -31.50
CA ALA A 34 -13.90 14.56 -32.62
C ALA A 34 -15.22 15.37 -32.66
N LYS A 35 -15.47 16.23 -31.67
CA LYS A 35 -16.69 17.06 -31.63
C LYS A 35 -16.52 18.29 -32.50
N SER A 36 -17.30 18.41 -33.58
CA SER A 36 -17.35 19.63 -34.39
C SER A 36 -17.97 20.78 -33.57
N GLY A 37 -17.30 21.94 -33.53
CA GLY A 37 -17.77 23.09 -32.77
C GLY A 37 -16.80 24.27 -32.76
N ARG A 38 -17.23 25.40 -32.19
CA ARG A 38 -16.38 26.59 -32.05
C ARG A 38 -15.23 26.29 -31.08
N LYS A 39 -14.01 26.62 -31.51
CA LYS A 39 -12.79 26.45 -30.71
C LYS A 39 -12.51 27.72 -29.91
N TYR A 40 -12.04 27.56 -28.68
CA TYR A 40 -11.76 28.63 -27.72
C TYR A 40 -10.36 28.49 -27.15
N LYS A 41 -9.71 29.62 -26.86
CA LYS A 41 -8.33 29.65 -26.34
C LYS A 41 -8.29 29.15 -24.89
N VAL A 42 -7.47 28.14 -24.64
CA VAL A 42 -7.26 27.53 -23.33
C VAL A 42 -5.76 27.47 -23.05
N LYS A 43 -5.38 27.77 -21.81
CA LYS A 43 -4.03 27.58 -21.26
C LYS A 43 -4.09 26.54 -20.15
N ILE A 44 -3.20 25.56 -20.18
CA ILE A 44 -3.11 24.48 -19.20
C ILE A 44 -1.71 24.52 -18.59
N ASP A 45 -1.66 24.79 -17.29
CA ASP A 45 -0.44 24.86 -16.49
C ASP A 45 -0.44 23.71 -15.47
N SER A 46 0.74 23.13 -15.18
CA SER A 46 0.90 22.14 -14.11
C SER A 46 2.09 22.48 -13.20
N ALA A 47 2.03 21.96 -11.98
CA ALA A 47 3.14 21.99 -11.04
C ALA A 47 3.52 20.56 -10.64
N PRO A 48 4.73 20.08 -11.00
CA PRO A 48 5.77 20.76 -11.81
C PRO A 48 5.42 20.90 -13.31
N PRO A 49 6.14 21.77 -14.06
CA PRO A 49 6.00 21.89 -15.52
C PRO A 49 6.62 20.70 -16.26
N GLY A 50 6.29 20.52 -17.54
CA GLY A 50 6.82 19.45 -18.40
C GLY A 50 5.96 18.19 -18.44
N ALA A 51 4.73 18.24 -17.92
CA ALA A 51 3.82 17.11 -17.91
C ALA A 51 3.09 16.96 -19.26
N THR A 52 2.92 15.72 -19.72
CA THR A 52 2.16 15.39 -20.93
C THR A 52 0.66 15.57 -20.68
N VAL A 53 -0.02 16.29 -21.58
CA VAL A 53 -1.44 16.61 -21.47
C VAL A 53 -2.24 15.80 -22.48
N TYR A 54 -3.38 15.29 -22.03
CA TYR A 54 -4.37 14.55 -22.81
C TYR A 54 -5.76 15.19 -22.62
N LEU A 55 -6.58 15.16 -23.66
CA LEU A 55 -7.97 15.63 -23.63
C LEU A 55 -8.94 14.48 -23.83
N GLY A 56 -9.76 14.20 -22.82
CA GLY A 56 -10.69 13.08 -22.76
C GLY A 56 -10.02 11.85 -22.17
N GLN A 57 -9.81 10.85 -23.01
CA GLN A 57 -9.18 9.59 -22.64
C GLN A 57 -7.75 9.51 -23.18
N LYS A 58 -6.94 8.62 -22.62
CA LYS A 58 -5.51 8.48 -22.94
C LYS A 58 -5.29 7.98 -24.38
N GLU A 59 -6.24 7.22 -24.91
CA GLU A 59 -6.24 6.61 -26.24
C GLU A 59 -6.30 7.66 -27.37
N CYS A 60 -6.68 8.90 -27.05
CA CYS A 60 -6.79 9.99 -28.01
C CYS A 60 -5.44 10.63 -28.38
N GLY A 61 -4.36 10.16 -27.74
CA GLY A 61 -3.01 10.68 -27.94
C GLY A 61 -2.75 11.98 -27.17
N PRO A 62 -1.46 12.29 -26.94
CA PRO A 62 -1.07 13.51 -26.24
C PRO A 62 -1.30 14.74 -27.14
N ILE A 63 -1.79 15.83 -26.55
CA ILE A 63 -1.95 17.12 -27.23
C ILE A 63 -0.70 18.00 -27.13
N GLY A 64 0.18 17.72 -26.16
CA GLY A 64 1.41 18.47 -25.91
C GLY A 64 1.88 18.35 -24.46
N VAL A 65 2.80 19.24 -24.07
CA VAL A 65 3.39 19.30 -22.72
C VAL A 65 3.04 20.61 -22.02
N THR A 66 2.94 20.61 -20.68
CA THR A 66 2.70 21.81 -19.89
C THR A 66 3.96 22.68 -19.76
N PRO A 67 3.85 24.01 -19.79
CA PRO A 67 2.65 24.82 -20.09
C PRO A 67 2.17 24.65 -21.54
N TRP A 68 0.89 24.30 -21.71
CA TRP A 68 0.29 24.13 -23.03
C TRP A 68 -0.72 25.24 -23.29
N ALA A 69 -0.67 25.85 -24.48
CA ALA A 69 -1.67 26.80 -24.94
C ALA A 69 -2.20 26.38 -26.31
N GLY A 70 -3.52 26.28 -26.43
CA GLY A 70 -4.16 25.85 -27.66
C GLY A 70 -5.63 26.19 -27.71
N THR A 71 -6.31 25.67 -28.72
CA THR A 71 -7.74 25.93 -28.92
C THR A 71 -8.54 24.63 -28.80
N ILE A 72 -9.50 24.60 -27.87
CA ILE A 72 -10.35 23.43 -27.58
C ILE A 72 -11.80 23.77 -27.90
N VAL A 73 -12.57 22.78 -28.36
CA VAL A 73 -14.01 22.92 -28.62
C VAL A 73 -14.75 23.22 -27.32
N SER A 74 -15.74 24.12 -27.34
CA SER A 74 -16.54 24.37 -26.13
C SER A 74 -17.30 23.12 -25.69
N GLY A 75 -17.28 22.85 -24.39
CA GLY A 75 -17.95 21.71 -23.80
C GLY A 75 -17.30 21.33 -22.48
N GLU A 76 -17.77 20.23 -21.90
CA GLU A 76 -17.10 19.57 -20.78
C GLU A 76 -16.12 18.55 -21.33
N VAL A 77 -14.86 18.66 -20.90
CA VAL A 77 -13.76 17.78 -21.31
C VAL A 77 -12.96 17.40 -20.07
N SER A 78 -12.57 16.14 -19.96
CA SER A 78 -11.62 15.70 -18.95
C SER A 78 -10.21 16.01 -19.42
N VAL A 79 -9.41 16.69 -18.61
CA VAL A 79 -7.99 16.92 -18.85
C VAL A 79 -7.22 15.92 -18.01
N LEU A 80 -6.49 15.03 -18.67
CA LEU A 80 -5.57 14.10 -18.03
C LEU A 80 -4.16 14.64 -18.19
N VAL A 81 -3.42 14.74 -17.10
CA VAL A 81 -2.04 15.20 -17.07
C VAL A 81 -1.16 14.12 -16.46
N GLU A 82 -0.11 13.73 -17.17
CA GLU A 82 0.83 12.69 -16.76
C GLU A 82 2.26 13.22 -16.76
N LEU A 83 3.02 12.88 -15.73
CA LEU A 83 4.45 13.17 -15.66
C LEU A 83 5.17 12.00 -15.01
N ASP A 84 6.36 11.68 -15.51
CA ASP A 84 7.18 10.60 -14.97
C ASP A 84 7.55 10.87 -13.51
N GLY A 85 7.36 9.86 -12.66
CA GLY A 85 7.54 10.00 -11.21
C GLY A 85 6.40 10.70 -10.48
N TYR A 86 5.28 11.02 -11.15
CA TYR A 86 4.10 11.62 -10.53
C TYR A 86 2.84 10.79 -10.78
N GLN A 87 1.84 10.97 -9.91
CA GLN A 87 0.51 10.38 -10.06
C GLN A 87 -0.25 11.09 -11.19
N PRO A 88 -0.84 10.33 -12.13
CA PRO A 88 -1.63 10.93 -13.21
C PRO A 88 -2.85 11.65 -12.62
N ALA A 89 -3.07 12.88 -13.05
CA ALA A 89 -4.17 13.71 -12.55
C ALA A 89 -5.24 13.88 -13.63
N THR A 90 -6.48 13.50 -13.33
CA THR A 90 -7.64 13.73 -14.20
C THR A 90 -8.51 14.83 -13.60
N LYS A 91 -8.75 15.90 -14.36
CA LYS A 91 -9.59 17.03 -13.95
C LYS A 91 -10.67 17.32 -14.98
N PRO A 92 -11.95 17.38 -14.61
CA PRO A 92 -12.98 17.88 -15.50
C PRO A 92 -12.78 19.38 -15.73
N PHE A 93 -12.85 19.81 -16.99
CA PHE A 93 -12.71 21.19 -17.39
C PHE A 93 -13.86 21.60 -18.30
N ARG A 94 -14.56 22.67 -17.92
CA ARG A 94 -15.68 23.21 -18.70
C ARG A 94 -15.23 24.43 -19.48
N VAL A 95 -15.06 24.25 -20.78
CA VAL A 95 -14.68 25.33 -21.70
C VAL A 95 -15.91 26.21 -21.97
N LYS A 96 -15.93 27.40 -21.37
CA LYS A 96 -16.98 28.40 -21.60
C LYS A 96 -16.86 28.99 -23.00
N ARG A 97 -18.00 29.41 -23.56
CA ARG A 97 -18.07 30.12 -24.85
C ARG A 97 -17.68 31.59 -24.65
N THR A 98 -16.40 31.89 -24.51
CA THR A 98 -15.87 33.24 -24.26
C THR A 98 -14.70 33.57 -25.17
N ARG A 99 -14.51 34.85 -25.52
CA ARG A 99 -13.31 35.31 -26.25
C ARG A 99 -12.05 35.35 -25.37
N SER A 100 -12.21 35.29 -24.05
CA SER A 100 -11.09 35.31 -23.09
C SER A 100 -10.34 33.98 -23.05
N VAL A 101 -9.03 34.03 -22.79
CA VAL A 101 -8.22 32.83 -22.56
C VAL A 101 -8.62 32.24 -21.22
N GLN A 102 -8.98 30.95 -21.22
CA GLN A 102 -9.33 30.24 -19.99
C GLN A 102 -8.10 29.47 -19.50
N ALA A 103 -7.73 29.65 -18.23
CA ALA A 103 -6.60 28.95 -17.63
C ALA A 103 -7.07 27.79 -16.74
N LEU A 104 -6.42 26.64 -16.85
CA LEU A 104 -6.56 25.50 -15.96
C LEU A 104 -5.20 25.21 -15.31
N PHE A 105 -5.18 25.09 -13.99
CA PHE A 105 -4.01 24.69 -13.23
C PHE A 105 -4.21 23.29 -12.65
N VAL A 106 -3.25 22.39 -12.90
CA VAL A 106 -3.30 21.00 -12.44
C VAL A 106 -2.08 20.70 -11.56
N PRO A 107 -2.24 20.60 -10.23
CA PRO A 107 -1.16 20.16 -9.35
C PRO A 107 -0.96 18.65 -9.47
N LEU A 108 0.30 18.22 -9.59
CA LEU A 108 0.68 16.81 -9.60
C LEU A 108 1.30 16.40 -8.27
N VAL A 109 0.99 15.18 -7.83
CA VAL A 109 1.54 14.59 -6.61
C VAL A 109 2.62 13.59 -7.00
N LYS A 110 3.82 13.70 -6.41
CA LYS A 110 4.93 12.78 -6.69
C LYS A 110 4.52 11.35 -6.29
N LYS A 111 4.83 10.36 -7.13
CA LYS A 111 4.77 8.93 -6.76
C LYS A 111 5.92 8.68 -5.81
N VAL A 112 5.59 8.63 -4.52
CA VAL A 112 6.52 8.24 -3.48
C VAL A 112 6.36 6.73 -3.30
N ASP A 113 7.41 5.96 -3.61
CA ASP A 113 7.46 4.56 -3.20
C ASP A 113 7.67 4.51 -1.68
N PRO A 114 6.97 3.60 -0.96
CA PRO A 114 7.18 3.45 0.48
C PRO A 114 8.65 3.10 0.74
N PRO A 115 9.29 3.67 1.78
CA PRO A 115 10.64 3.27 2.15
C PRO A 115 10.74 1.78 2.44
N ARG A 116 11.84 1.17 2.02
CA ARG A 116 12.10 -0.26 2.21
C ARG A 116 13.14 -0.47 3.29
N LEU A 117 12.73 -1.12 4.37
CA LEU A 117 13.63 -1.57 5.42
C LEU A 117 14.17 -2.96 5.06
N ASP A 118 15.48 -3.06 4.82
CA ASP A 118 16.16 -4.31 4.53
C ASP A 118 16.82 -4.84 5.82
N VAL A 119 16.10 -5.72 6.53
CA VAL A 119 16.61 -6.33 7.76
C VAL A 119 17.40 -7.58 7.39
N ARG A 120 18.70 -7.37 7.30
CA ARG A 120 19.68 -8.37 6.89
C ARG A 120 20.25 -9.15 8.07
N ALA A 121 20.34 -10.47 7.90
CA ALA A 121 20.99 -11.37 8.86
C ALA A 121 22.50 -11.52 8.62
N ASP A 122 23.03 -10.94 7.54
CA ASP A 122 24.45 -11.01 7.17
C ASP A 122 25.38 -10.30 8.16
N ALA A 123 24.85 -9.44 9.04
CA ALA A 123 25.63 -8.89 10.14
C ALA A 123 25.92 -9.92 11.23
N ASP A 124 25.01 -10.87 11.49
CA ASP A 124 25.15 -11.87 12.55
C ASP A 124 24.36 -13.16 12.26
N LYS A 125 25.06 -14.30 12.21
CA LYS A 125 24.47 -15.64 12.07
C LYS A 125 23.43 -15.97 13.16
N ASN A 126 23.46 -15.22 14.26
CA ASN A 126 22.51 -15.35 15.37
C ASN A 126 21.13 -14.71 15.09
N LEU A 127 20.99 -13.86 14.07
CA LEU A 127 19.73 -13.17 13.75
C LEU A 127 18.77 -13.99 12.88
N PHE A 128 19.24 -15.07 12.24
CA PHE A 128 18.39 -15.94 11.45
C PHE A 128 17.26 -16.55 12.29
N GLY A 129 16.02 -16.44 11.78
CA GLY A 129 14.81 -16.94 12.44
C GLY A 129 14.35 -16.10 13.64
N ALA A 130 14.95 -14.93 13.89
CA ALA A 130 14.44 -14.00 14.90
C ALA A 130 13.14 -13.34 14.43
N GLN A 131 12.22 -13.08 15.35
CA GLN A 131 10.96 -12.38 15.08
C GLN A 131 11.23 -10.87 14.96
N LEU A 132 10.75 -10.27 13.86
CA LEU A 132 10.85 -8.84 13.58
C LEU A 132 9.54 -8.15 13.91
N TYR A 133 9.62 -7.15 14.78
CA TYR A 133 8.53 -6.24 15.11
C TYR A 133 8.88 -4.83 14.65
N ILE A 134 7.92 -4.14 14.06
CA ILE A 134 8.02 -2.72 13.70
C ILE A 134 6.84 -2.00 14.35
N ASP A 135 7.12 -1.00 15.20
CA ASP A 135 6.13 -0.27 16.00
C ASP A 135 5.21 -1.19 16.83
N GLY A 136 5.74 -2.35 17.24
CA GLY A 136 5.01 -3.37 17.99
C GLY A 136 4.23 -4.37 17.13
N GLU A 137 4.17 -4.20 15.81
CA GLU A 137 3.51 -5.14 14.89
C GLU A 137 4.48 -6.21 14.40
N LEU A 138 4.10 -7.49 14.51
CA LEU A 138 4.90 -8.61 14.01
C LEU A 138 4.86 -8.65 12.48
N LYS A 139 5.99 -8.35 11.84
CA LYS A 139 6.12 -8.39 10.38
C LYS A 139 6.53 -9.76 9.85
N GLY A 140 7.23 -10.56 10.65
CA GLY A 140 7.70 -11.89 10.24
C GLY A 140 9.03 -12.28 10.88
N GLN A 141 9.84 -13.07 10.16
CA GLN A 141 11.14 -13.54 10.62
C GLN A 141 12.30 -13.00 9.76
N VAL A 142 13.46 -12.75 10.39
CA VAL A 142 14.68 -12.26 9.73
C VAL A 142 15.45 -13.42 9.05
N PRO A 143 16.02 -13.26 7.85
CA PRO A 143 16.09 -12.06 7.01
C PRO A 143 14.82 -11.80 6.19
N MET A 144 14.43 -10.53 6.08
CA MET A 144 13.20 -10.12 5.39
C MET A 144 13.31 -8.66 4.92
N LEU A 145 12.70 -8.38 3.78
CA LEU A 145 12.48 -7.03 3.27
C LEU A 145 11.06 -6.58 3.64
N VAL A 146 10.93 -5.44 4.30
CA VAL A 146 9.63 -4.89 4.73
C VAL A 146 9.45 -3.48 4.16
N ASP A 147 8.31 -3.21 3.53
CA ASP A 147 7.89 -1.85 3.20
C ASP A 147 7.35 -1.16 4.46
N VAL A 148 7.85 0.03 4.76
CA VAL A 148 7.49 0.82 5.94
C VAL A 148 7.05 2.21 5.46
N ASP A 149 6.20 2.90 6.20
CA ASP A 149 5.86 4.29 5.90
C ASP A 149 7.06 5.23 6.15
N PRO A 150 7.10 6.42 5.51
CA PRO A 150 8.12 7.41 5.82
C PRO A 150 7.90 7.97 7.24
N GLY A 151 8.93 7.92 8.07
CA GLY A 151 8.79 8.33 9.46
C GLY A 151 9.83 7.75 10.40
N ARG A 152 9.63 7.97 11.70
CA ARG A 152 10.45 7.38 12.76
C ARG A 152 9.74 6.12 13.25
N HIS A 153 10.42 4.99 13.12
CA HIS A 153 9.88 3.68 13.49
C HIS A 153 10.78 3.01 14.53
N GLN A 154 10.15 2.27 15.44
CA GLN A 154 10.84 1.43 16.42
C GLN A 154 10.93 0.02 15.88
N VAL A 155 12.14 -0.46 15.64
CA VAL A 155 12.39 -1.83 15.22
C VAL A 155 12.81 -2.64 16.43
N GLU A 156 12.14 -3.76 16.65
CA GLU A 156 12.50 -4.74 17.68
C GLU A 156 12.75 -6.11 17.06
N ILE A 157 13.87 -6.71 17.42
CA ILE A 157 14.21 -8.08 17.03
C ILE A 157 14.23 -8.95 18.28
N ARG A 158 13.38 -9.96 18.32
CA ARG A 158 13.23 -10.90 19.43
C ARG A 158 13.66 -12.29 19.02
N LYS A 159 14.51 -12.92 19.83
CA LYS A 159 14.93 -14.31 19.67
C LYS A 159 15.09 -14.98 21.02
N GLU A 160 14.62 -16.21 21.13
CA GLU A 160 14.77 -16.99 22.36
C GLU A 160 16.25 -17.15 22.74
N GLY A 161 16.59 -16.83 24.00
CA GLY A 161 17.95 -16.90 24.51
C GLY A 161 18.87 -15.72 24.15
N PHE A 162 18.36 -14.69 23.48
CA PHE A 162 19.09 -13.45 23.17
C PHE A 162 18.39 -12.25 23.80
N GLU A 163 19.15 -11.17 24.01
CA GLU A 163 18.56 -9.89 24.42
C GLU A 163 17.74 -9.30 23.26
N THR A 164 16.57 -8.76 23.58
CA THR A 164 15.74 -8.03 22.61
C THR A 164 16.51 -6.82 22.10
N LEU A 165 16.71 -6.76 20.78
CA LEU A 165 17.36 -5.62 20.15
C LEU A 165 16.30 -4.59 19.76
N THR A 166 16.27 -3.46 20.45
CA THR A 166 15.40 -2.32 20.12
C THR A 166 16.23 -1.20 19.51
N GLN A 167 15.83 -0.70 18.33
CA GLN A 167 16.48 0.41 17.66
C GLN A 167 15.46 1.34 17.01
N TRP A 168 15.68 2.65 17.18
CA TRP A 168 14.96 3.66 16.44
C TRP A 168 15.61 3.89 15.09
N ILE A 169 14.82 3.80 14.02
CA ILE A 169 15.23 4.14 12.67
C ILE A 169 14.39 5.31 12.14
N THR A 170 14.99 6.12 11.28
CA THR A 170 14.27 7.15 10.53
C THR A 170 14.23 6.71 9.07
N ALA A 171 13.09 6.18 8.65
CA ALA A 171 12.84 5.80 7.28
C ALA A 171 12.62 7.07 6.45
N LYS A 172 13.53 7.32 5.50
CA LYS A 172 13.42 8.39 4.52
C LYS A 172 13.00 7.83 3.18
N GLU A 173 12.36 8.66 2.38
CA GLU A 173 11.90 8.34 1.02
C GLU A 173 13.00 7.63 0.21
N SER A 174 12.69 6.45 -0.35
CA SER A 174 13.59 5.65 -1.19
C SER A 174 14.91 5.14 -0.54
N ASP A 175 15.10 5.29 0.77
CA ASP A 175 16.30 4.78 1.45
C ASP A 175 16.19 3.29 1.80
N LYS A 176 17.26 2.54 1.54
CA LYS A 176 17.46 1.16 2.00
C LYS A 176 18.26 1.19 3.30
N ILE A 177 17.60 0.94 4.42
CA ILE A 177 18.27 0.93 5.72
C ILE A 177 18.69 -0.50 6.05
N THR A 178 20.00 -0.73 6.23
CA THR A 178 20.55 -2.01 6.68
C THR A 178 20.86 -1.97 8.16
N LEU A 179 20.18 -2.78 8.96
CA LEU A 179 20.50 -2.96 10.38
C LEU A 179 21.70 -3.89 10.55
N ARG A 180 22.83 -3.37 11.01
CA ARG A 180 24.09 -4.12 11.21
C ARG A 180 24.40 -4.46 12.68
N ARG A 181 23.42 -4.38 13.57
CA ARG A 181 23.69 -4.46 15.02
C ARG A 181 23.84 -5.89 15.52
N ARG A 182 24.92 -6.12 16.28
CA ARG A 182 25.20 -7.37 17.02
C ARG A 182 24.23 -7.57 18.17
N CYS A 183 23.47 -8.66 18.15
CA CYS A 183 22.74 -9.13 19.32
C CYS A 183 23.73 -9.68 20.36
N ALA A 184 23.70 -9.10 21.57
CA ALA A 184 24.36 -9.69 22.73
C ALA A 184 23.53 -10.88 23.23
N LYS A 185 24.20 -11.95 23.69
CA LYS A 185 23.52 -13.07 24.37
C LYS A 185 23.00 -12.54 25.71
N SER A 186 21.78 -12.93 26.06
CA SER A 186 21.25 -12.60 27.39
C SER A 186 22.14 -13.23 28.46
N PRO A 187 22.49 -12.50 29.54
CA PRO A 187 23.17 -13.11 30.66
C PRO A 187 22.23 -14.20 31.22
N ARG A 188 22.71 -15.45 31.24
CA ARG A 188 22.01 -16.51 31.98
C ARG A 188 21.78 -15.98 33.40
N PRO A 189 20.59 -16.17 34.02
CA PRO A 189 20.47 -15.93 35.45
C PRO A 189 21.53 -16.81 36.12
N SER A 190 22.53 -16.17 36.73
CA SER A 190 23.62 -16.87 37.37
C SER A 190 23.03 -17.81 38.39
N THR A 191 23.16 -19.10 38.12
CA THR A 191 22.81 -20.18 39.03
C THR A 191 23.40 -19.83 40.41
N GLY A 192 22.53 -19.59 41.39
CA GLY A 192 22.97 -19.37 42.76
C GLY A 192 23.83 -20.55 43.25
N PRO A 193 24.73 -20.34 44.23
CA PRO A 193 25.67 -21.38 44.67
C PRO A 193 24.95 -22.67 45.09
N TRP A 194 25.49 -23.82 44.67
CA TRP A 194 24.94 -25.18 44.88
C TRP A 194 24.67 -25.57 46.34
N TRP A 195 25.15 -24.79 47.32
CA TRP A 195 25.06 -25.07 48.75
C TRP A 195 23.70 -24.72 49.39
N CYS A 196 22.85 -23.93 48.71
CA CYS A 196 21.51 -23.60 49.22
C CYS A 196 20.47 -24.73 49.10
N ARG A 197 20.86 -25.95 48.70
CA ARG A 197 19.92 -27.07 48.49
C ARG A 197 19.78 -28.04 49.68
N ARG A 198 20.49 -27.87 50.80
CA ARG A 198 20.50 -28.86 51.90
C ARG A 198 19.93 -28.45 53.27
N THR A 199 19.51 -27.21 53.49
CA THR A 199 18.96 -26.82 54.80
C THR A 199 17.78 -25.87 54.70
N CYS A 200 16.67 -26.37 54.13
CA CYS A 200 15.34 -25.90 54.55
C CYS A 200 14.66 -27.05 55.29
N ARG A 201 15.15 -27.34 56.50
CA ARG A 201 14.35 -27.98 57.53
C ARG A 201 13.32 -26.94 57.96
N MET A 202 12.10 -27.02 57.44
CA MET A 202 10.99 -26.17 57.89
C MET A 202 10.84 -26.32 59.42
N PRO A 203 10.86 -25.23 60.21
CA PRO A 203 10.28 -25.30 61.53
C PRO A 203 8.75 -25.38 61.35
N ARG A 204 8.15 -26.49 61.81
CA ARG A 204 6.71 -26.55 62.11
C ARG A 204 6.42 -25.48 63.16
N SER A 205 5.91 -24.32 62.75
CA SER A 205 5.26 -23.39 63.67
C SER A 205 3.80 -23.78 63.79
N THR A 206 3.49 -24.63 64.76
CA THR A 206 2.15 -24.72 65.34
C THR A 206 1.89 -23.41 66.10
N SER A 207 1.21 -22.47 65.44
CA SER A 207 0.65 -21.29 66.09
C SER A 207 -0.75 -21.62 66.59
N THR A 208 -0.84 -22.05 67.85
CA THR A 208 -2.09 -22.20 68.59
C THR A 208 -2.67 -20.81 68.87
N ALA A 209 -3.78 -20.45 68.22
CA ALA A 209 -4.50 -19.22 68.49
C ALA A 209 -5.31 -19.36 69.78
N THR A 210 -4.84 -18.74 70.86
CA THR A 210 -5.57 -18.64 72.13
C THR A 210 -6.68 -17.60 72.00
N VAL A 211 -7.93 -18.07 72.07
CA VAL A 211 -9.13 -17.26 72.21
C VAL A 211 -9.20 -16.71 73.64
N THR A 212 -9.23 -15.39 73.80
CA THR A 212 -9.64 -14.77 75.06
C THR A 212 -10.89 -13.94 74.83
N ARG A 213 -12.03 -14.53 75.24
CA ARG A 213 -13.31 -13.84 75.45
C ARG A 213 -13.16 -12.91 76.65
N THR A 214 -13.44 -11.63 76.47
CA THR A 214 -13.79 -10.74 77.59
C THR A 214 -15.26 -10.34 77.45
N ARG A 215 -16.02 -10.72 78.48
CA ARG A 215 -17.48 -10.58 78.62
C ARG A 215 -17.89 -9.11 78.91
N PRO A 216 -19.19 -8.78 78.76
CA PRO A 216 -19.75 -7.44 78.92
C PRO A 216 -20.23 -7.16 80.35
N ARG A 217 -20.39 -5.88 80.69
CA ARG A 217 -21.31 -5.24 81.68
C ARG A 217 -20.80 -3.79 81.88
N ARG A 218 -21.62 -2.75 82.05
CA ARG A 218 -23.03 -2.64 82.40
C ARG A 218 -23.56 -1.29 81.91
#